data_AF-A0A2A2YCQ4-F1
#
_entry.id   AF-A0A2A2YCQ4-F1
#
_cell.length_a   1.000
_cell.length_b   1.000
_cell.length_c   1.000
_cell.angle_alpha   90.00
_cell.angle_beta   90.00
_cell.angle_gamma   90.00
#
_symmetry.space_group_name_H-M   'P 1'
#
loop_
_entity.id
_entity.type
_entity.pdbx_description
1 polymer ?
#
loop_
_entity_poly.entity_id
_entity_poly.type
_entity_poly.pdbx_seq_one_letter_code
_entity_poly.pdbx_strand_id
1 'polypeptide(L)'
;MTPTQLTAGLSVVFGLLSLWLDLRLISADSFREPAGLIFIVGCSLWILSPYALLVAAARLGRFRTVTWGAPIVLLLVGAYGNLAYADVNFHFWSKSDAQDALIFLFMPVVQNVLVVGLMGVLLAISVWLDRRKRP
;
A
#
# COMPACT_ATOMS: atom_id res chain seq x y z
N MET A 1 10.12 -18.63 9.08
CA MET A 1 9.63 -17.70 8.04
C MET A 1 10.51 -16.45 8.08
N THR A 2 11.08 -16.04 6.95
CA THR A 2 11.95 -14.84 6.90
C THR A 2 11.12 -13.55 6.88
N PRO A 3 11.64 -12.40 7.35
CA PRO A 3 10.91 -11.12 7.30
C PRO A 3 10.50 -10.73 5.88
N THR A 4 11.31 -11.08 4.88
CA THR A 4 10.99 -10.84 3.46
C THR A 4 9.84 -11.73 2.97
N GLN A 5 9.80 -13.00 3.36
CA GLN A 5 8.66 -13.89 3.07
C GLN A 5 7.38 -13.40 3.76
N LEU A 6 7.49 -12.93 5.01
CA LEU A 6 6.38 -12.36 5.75
C LEU A 6 5.84 -11.09 5.07
N THR A 7 6.74 -10.19 4.68
CA THR A 7 6.37 -8.96 3.96
C THR A 7 5.67 -9.30 2.64
N ALA A 8 6.19 -10.27 1.89
CA ALA A 8 5.55 -10.71 0.64
C ALA A 8 4.17 -11.31 0.87
N GLY A 9 4.03 -12.23 1.84
CA GLY A 9 2.75 -12.85 2.16
C GLY A 9 1.69 -11.85 2.60
N LEU A 10 2.04 -10.97 3.54
CA LEU A 10 1.16 -9.89 4.01
C LEU A 10 0.81 -8.91 2.88
N SER A 11 1.76 -8.63 1.97
CA SER A 11 1.52 -7.71 0.85
C SER A 11 0.52 -8.30 -0.14
N VAL A 12 0.57 -9.61 -0.38
CA VAL A 12 -0.44 -10.31 -1.18
C VAL A 12 -1.80 -10.23 -0.50
N VAL A 13 -1.88 -10.52 0.81
CA VAL A 13 -3.16 -10.48 1.54
C VAL A 13 -3.78 -9.09 1.52
N PHE A 14 -3.02 -8.05 1.91
CA PHE A 14 -3.54 -6.68 1.92
C PHE A 14 -3.80 -6.14 0.52
N GLY A 15 -2.94 -6.45 -0.46
CA GLY A 15 -3.12 -6.03 -1.84
C GLY A 15 -4.37 -6.64 -2.47
N LEU A 16 -4.62 -7.94 -2.25
CA LEU A 16 -5.85 -8.59 -2.72
C LEU A 16 -7.10 -8.00 -2.06
N LEU A 17 -7.04 -7.70 -0.76
CA LEU A 17 -8.16 -7.08 -0.05
C LEU A 17 -8.45 -5.67 -0.59
N SER A 18 -7.42 -4.85 -0.82
CA SER A 18 -7.59 -3.50 -1.37
C SER A 18 -8.12 -3.52 -2.80
N LEU A 19 -7.60 -4.41 -3.65
CA LEU A 19 -8.15 -4.62 -5.00
C LEU A 19 -9.60 -5.06 -4.97
N TRP A 20 -9.94 -6.00 -4.09
CA TRP A 20 -11.31 -6.47 -3.98
C TRP A 20 -12.26 -5.33 -3.58
N LEU A 21 -11.84 -4.45 -2.66
CA LEU A 21 -12.59 -3.26 -2.25
C LEU A 21 -12.72 -2.22 -3.37
N ASP A 22 -11.65 -2.00 -4.14
CA ASP A 22 -11.64 -1.09 -5.31
C ASP A 22 -12.61 -1.58 -6.40
N LEU A 23 -12.47 -2.84 -6.80
CA LEU A 23 -13.30 -3.44 -7.85
C LEU A 23 -14.78 -3.49 -7.47
N ARG A 24 -15.10 -3.49 -6.18
CA ARG A 24 -16.48 -3.48 -5.68
C ARG A 24 -17.23 -2.18 -5.95
N LEU A 25 -16.51 -1.09 -6.17
CA LEU A 25 -17.08 0.24 -6.42
C LEU A 25 -17.27 0.55 -7.91
N ILE A 26 -16.75 -0.32 -8.78
CA ILE A 26 -16.78 -0.11 -10.22
C ILE A 26 -18.07 -0.68 -10.79
N SER A 27 -18.78 0.13 -11.60
CA SER A 27 -19.96 -0.32 -12.34
C SER A 27 -19.57 -1.15 -13.57
N ALA A 28 -20.47 -2.05 -14.00
CA ALA A 28 -20.25 -2.90 -15.17
C ALA A 28 -20.03 -2.11 -16.47
N ASP A 29 -20.56 -0.90 -16.56
CA ASP A 29 -20.41 -0.03 -17.73
C ASP A 29 -18.99 0.54 -17.87
N SER A 30 -18.25 0.71 -16.77
CA SER A 30 -16.86 1.18 -16.79
C SER A 30 -15.89 0.23 -17.52
N PHE A 31 -16.27 -1.04 -17.70
CA PHE A 31 -15.49 -2.03 -18.44
C PHE A 31 -15.76 -2.03 -19.95
N ARG A 32 -16.79 -1.32 -20.41
CA ARG A 32 -17.19 -1.30 -21.83
C ARG A 32 -16.38 -0.30 -22.65
N GLU A 33 -15.86 0.74 -22.01
CA GLU A 33 -15.02 1.75 -22.66
C GLU A 33 -13.52 1.47 -22.45
N PRO A 34 -12.69 1.51 -23.50
CA PRO A 34 -11.24 1.29 -23.37
C PRO A 34 -10.58 2.28 -22.41
N ALA A 35 -11.04 3.53 -22.38
CA ALA A 35 -10.55 4.56 -21.48
C ALA A 35 -10.87 4.25 -20.01
N GLY A 36 -12.09 3.77 -19.73
CA GLY A 36 -12.48 3.32 -18.39
C GLY A 36 -11.64 2.13 -17.92
N LEU A 37 -11.36 1.18 -18.81
CA LEU A 37 -10.55 0.01 -18.50
C LEU A 37 -9.09 0.37 -18.18
N ILE A 38 -8.48 1.28 -18.95
CA ILE A 38 -7.13 1.80 -18.67
C ILE A 38 -7.10 2.54 -17.33
N PHE A 39 -8.11 3.35 -17.04
CA PHE A 39 -8.22 4.07 -15.77
C PHE A 39 -8.28 3.11 -14.58
N ILE A 40 -9.11 2.06 -14.66
CA ILE A 40 -9.23 1.04 -13.61
C ILE A 40 -7.90 0.32 -13.38
N VAL A 41 -7.24 -0.11 -14.45
CA VAL A 41 -5.92 -0.77 -14.33
C VAL A 41 -4.90 0.18 -13.69
N GLY A 42 -4.90 1.44 -14.08
CA GLY A 42 -4.06 2.48 -13.47
C GLY A 42 -4.32 2.64 -11.97
N CYS A 43 -5.59 2.78 -11.57
CA CYS A 43 -5.99 2.88 -10.17
C CYS A 43 -5.63 1.63 -9.36
N SER A 44 -5.87 0.44 -9.91
CA SER A 44 -5.49 -0.82 -9.27
C SER A 44 -3.97 -0.91 -9.06
N LEU A 45 -3.16 -0.56 -10.07
CA LEU A 45 -1.70 -0.52 -9.93
C LEU A 45 -1.25 0.53 -8.91
N TRP A 46 -1.94 1.66 -8.85
CA TRP A 46 -1.69 2.74 -7.90
C TRP A 46 -1.98 2.31 -6.45
N ILE A 47 -3.10 1.62 -6.22
CA ILE A 47 -3.48 1.04 -4.91
C ILE A 47 -2.47 -0.03 -4.48
N LEU A 48 -1.93 -0.80 -5.43
CA LEU A 48 -0.97 -1.87 -5.14
C LEU A 48 0.47 -1.39 -4.88
N SER A 49 0.82 -0.20 -5.35
CA SER A 49 2.20 0.29 -5.30
C SER A 49 2.82 0.36 -3.90
N PRO A 50 2.15 0.78 -2.81
CA PRO A 50 2.77 0.80 -1.48
C PRO A 50 3.20 -0.60 -1.01
N TYR A 51 2.42 -1.63 -1.35
CA TYR A 51 2.74 -3.02 -1.02
C TYR A 51 3.94 -3.52 -1.82
N ALA A 52 3.97 -3.21 -3.13
CA ALA A 52 5.10 -3.55 -3.98
C ALA A 52 6.40 -2.89 -3.51
N LEU A 53 6.35 -1.61 -3.11
CA LEU A 53 7.49 -0.88 -2.57
C LEU A 53 8.02 -1.52 -1.28
N LEU A 54 7.14 -1.95 -0.37
CA LEU A 54 7.55 -2.60 0.88
C LEU A 54 8.17 -3.98 0.63
N VAL A 55 7.65 -4.77 -0.32
CA VAL A 55 8.29 -6.02 -0.73
C VAL A 55 9.66 -5.76 -1.34
N ALA A 56 9.78 -4.77 -2.21
CA ALA A 56 11.05 -4.38 -2.81
C ALA A 56 12.05 -3.95 -1.73
N ALA A 57 11.63 -3.12 -0.78
CA ALA A 57 12.46 -2.68 0.33
C ALA A 57 12.90 -3.83 1.25
N ALA A 58 12.01 -4.80 1.52
CA ALA A 58 12.36 -5.99 2.30
C ALA A 58 13.29 -6.96 1.55
N ARG A 59 13.28 -6.97 0.21
CA ARG A 59 14.17 -7.80 -0.61
C ARG A 59 15.54 -7.17 -0.84
N LEU A 60 15.56 -5.87 -1.13
CA LEU A 60 16.77 -5.10 -1.40
C LEU A 60 17.43 -4.54 -0.14
N GLY A 61 16.74 -4.63 1.01
CA GLY A 61 17.19 -4.08 2.27
C GLY A 61 18.53 -4.68 2.70
N ARG A 62 19.60 -3.92 2.47
CA ARG A 62 20.96 -4.24 2.94
C ARG A 62 21.05 -4.28 4.46
N PHE A 63 20.21 -3.51 5.14
CA PHE A 63 20.24 -3.34 6.59
C PHE A 63 19.11 -4.11 7.26
N ARG A 64 19.44 -4.85 8.32
CA ARG A 64 18.49 -5.64 9.11
C ARG A 64 17.30 -4.83 9.59
N THR A 65 17.49 -3.57 9.98
CA THR A 65 16.40 -2.68 10.43
C THR A 65 15.38 -2.40 9.33
N VAL A 66 15.83 -2.25 8.07
CA VAL A 66 14.95 -2.05 6.91
C VAL A 66 14.16 -3.32 6.63
N THR A 67 14.82 -4.47 6.61
CA THR A 67 14.19 -5.78 6.35
C THR A 67 13.14 -6.14 7.40
N TRP A 68 13.42 -5.89 8.68
CA TRP A 68 12.49 -6.19 9.79
C TRP A 68 11.47 -5.08 10.04
N GLY A 69 11.75 -3.84 9.63
CA GLY A 69 10.80 -2.73 9.71
C GLY A 69 9.73 -2.80 8.62
N ALA A 70 10.06 -3.29 7.43
CA ALA A 70 9.12 -3.43 6.31
C ALA A 70 7.78 -4.15 6.67
N PRO A 71 7.77 -5.32 7.36
CA PRO A 71 6.50 -5.95 7.73
C PRO A 71 5.69 -5.14 8.76
N ILE A 72 6.35 -4.36 9.62
CA ILE A 72 5.66 -3.49 10.59
C ILE A 72 5.00 -2.32 9.86
N VAL A 73 5.73 -1.65 8.97
CA VAL A 73 5.20 -0.58 8.12
C VAL A 73 4.05 -1.10 7.27
N LEU A 74 4.19 -2.32 6.73
CA LEU A 74 3.15 -2.98 5.96
C LEU A 74 1.88 -3.23 6.75
N LEU A 75 1.98 -3.69 8.00
CA LEU A 75 0.81 -3.86 8.86
C LEU A 75 0.10 -2.53 9.12
N LEU A 76 0.86 -1.47 9.41
CA LEU A 76 0.28 -0.14 9.66
C LEU A 76 -0.43 0.41 8.41
N VAL A 77 0.26 0.42 7.28
CA VAL A 77 -0.24 0.98 6.01
C VAL A 77 -1.35 0.11 5.42
N GLY A 78 -1.20 -1.21 5.50
CA GLY A 78 -2.15 -2.19 5.02
C GLY A 78 -3.43 -2.21 5.85
N ALA A 79 -3.34 -2.27 7.17
CA ALA A 79 -4.52 -2.30 8.04
C ALA A 79 -5.30 -0.97 7.97
N TYR A 80 -4.60 0.17 8.12
CA TYR A 80 -5.26 1.47 8.07
C TYR A 80 -5.83 1.77 6.68
N GLY A 81 -5.09 1.47 5.62
CA GLY A 81 -5.55 1.64 4.24
C GLY A 81 -6.80 0.83 3.93
N ASN A 82 -6.79 -0.47 4.25
CA ASN A 82 -7.95 -1.32 4.02
C ASN A 82 -9.15 -0.94 4.89
N LEU A 83 -8.91 -0.43 6.10
CA LEU A 83 -10.00 0.07 6.95
C LEU A 83 -10.63 1.34 6.34
N ALA A 84 -9.83 2.25 5.81
CA ALA A 84 -10.35 3.43 5.09
C ALA A 84 -11.12 3.02 3.81
N TYR A 85 -10.58 2.10 3.00
CA TYR A 85 -11.30 1.59 1.83
C TYR A 85 -12.60 0.88 2.18
N ALA A 86 -12.62 0.13 3.29
CA ALA A 86 -13.82 -0.54 3.78
C ALA A 86 -14.85 0.47 4.27
N ASP A 87 -14.44 1.46 5.08
CA ASP A 87 -15.33 2.51 5.60
C ASP A 87 -16.05 3.23 4.46
N VAL A 88 -15.31 3.59 3.41
CA VAL A 88 -15.88 4.22 2.22
C VAL A 88 -16.81 3.27 1.47
N ASN A 89 -16.44 2.01 1.28
CA ASN A 89 -17.30 1.01 0.65
C ASN A 89 -18.65 0.86 1.36
N PHE A 90 -18.66 0.89 2.69
CA PHE A 90 -19.88 0.78 3.51
C PHE A 90 -20.64 2.11 3.61
N HIS A 91 -19.95 3.26 3.62
CA HIS A 91 -20.57 4.59 3.58
C HIS A 91 -21.30 4.86 2.26
N PHE A 92 -20.72 4.48 1.11
CA PHE A 92 -21.35 4.60 -0.21
C PHE A 92 -22.68 3.88 -0.34
N TRP A 93 -22.86 2.77 0.39
CA TRP A 93 -24.13 2.05 0.45
C TRP A 93 -25.23 2.80 1.20
N SER A 94 -24.88 3.82 2.00
CA SER A 94 -25.80 4.60 2.82
C SER A 94 -26.02 6.04 2.32
N LYS A 95 -25.00 6.68 1.75
CA LYS A 95 -25.04 8.02 1.14
C LYS A 95 -23.97 8.09 0.03
N SER A 96 -24.36 8.38 -1.20
CA SER A 96 -23.41 8.54 -2.31
C SER A 96 -22.98 10.00 -2.39
N ASP A 97 -21.79 10.31 -1.88
CA ASP A 97 -21.14 11.61 -2.06
C ASP A 97 -19.87 11.46 -2.91
N ALA A 98 -19.68 12.38 -3.86
CA ALA A 98 -18.52 12.37 -4.76
C ALA A 98 -17.17 12.52 -4.02
N GLN A 99 -17.19 13.06 -2.79
CA GLN A 99 -16.01 13.17 -1.92
C GLN A 99 -15.45 11.79 -1.51
N ASP A 100 -16.31 10.81 -1.32
CA ASP A 100 -15.92 9.49 -0.87
C ASP A 100 -15.14 8.73 -1.95
N ALA A 101 -15.42 9.01 -3.23
CA ALA A 101 -14.70 8.41 -4.36
C ALA A 101 -13.26 8.95 -4.48
N LEU A 102 -13.02 10.20 -4.03
CA LEU A 102 -11.69 10.79 -4.01
C LEU A 102 -10.76 10.06 -3.03
N ILE A 103 -11.29 9.37 -2.02
CA ILE A 103 -10.48 8.62 -1.07
C ILE A 103 -9.75 7.47 -1.77
N PHE A 104 -10.36 6.80 -2.75
CA PHE A 104 -9.67 5.74 -3.53
C PHE A 104 -8.54 6.28 -4.40
N LEU A 105 -8.57 7.56 -4.76
CA LEU A 105 -7.53 8.21 -5.54
C LEU A 105 -6.40 8.79 -4.64
N PHE A 106 -6.78 9.40 -3.51
CA PHE A 106 -5.86 10.08 -2.60
C PHE A 106 -5.21 9.13 -1.58
N MET A 107 -5.91 8.09 -1.14
CA MET A 107 -5.40 7.19 -0.11
C MET A 107 -4.11 6.49 -0.54
N PRO A 108 -3.96 5.98 -1.78
CA PRO A 108 -2.70 5.41 -2.20
C PRO A 108 -1.57 6.46 -2.24
N VAL A 109 -1.85 7.74 -2.54
CA VAL A 109 -0.85 8.82 -2.44
C VAL A 109 -0.31 8.89 -1.00
N VAL A 110 -1.22 8.96 -0.01
CA VAL A 110 -0.86 9.02 1.41
C VAL A 110 -0.09 7.77 1.83
N GLN A 111 -0.55 6.59 1.42
CA GLN A 111 0.13 5.33 1.71
C GLN A 111 1.54 5.30 1.12
N ASN A 112 1.75 5.73 -0.13
CA ASN A 112 3.07 5.80 -0.74
C ASN A 112 3.98 6.79 -0.02
N VAL A 113 3.49 7.98 0.33
CA VAL A 113 4.26 8.99 1.07
C VAL A 113 4.71 8.43 2.43
N LEU A 114 3.80 7.78 3.16
CA LEU A 114 4.12 7.14 4.44
C LEU A 114 5.13 6.00 4.28
N VAL A 115 4.95 5.13 3.28
CA VAL A 115 5.88 4.03 3.00
C VAL A 115 7.27 4.58 2.69
N VAL A 116 7.39 5.50 1.75
CA VAL A 116 8.68 6.10 1.37
C VAL A 116 9.33 6.80 2.55
N GLY A 117 8.56 7.61 3.30
CA GLY A 117 9.05 8.32 4.47
C GLY A 117 9.56 7.39 5.57
N LEU A 118 8.76 6.39 5.96
CA LEU A 118 9.13 5.43 7.01
C LEU A 118 10.32 4.57 6.60
N MET A 119 10.34 4.08 5.36
CA MET A 119 11.49 3.32 4.86
C MET A 119 12.75 4.18 4.76
N GLY A 120 12.62 5.45 4.39
CA GLY A 120 13.71 6.44 4.39
C GLY A 120 14.28 6.67 5.80
N VAL A 121 13.43 6.81 6.80
CA VAL A 121 13.83 6.93 8.22
C VAL A 121 14.55 5.67 8.70
N LEU A 122 14.01 4.48 8.41
CA LEU A 122 14.64 3.21 8.76
C LEU A 122 16.02 3.06 8.09
N LEU A 123 16.15 3.51 6.84
CA LEU A 123 17.42 3.52 6.12
C LEU A 123 18.41 4.49 6.79
N ALA A 124 18.00 5.72 7.12
CA ALA A 124 18.84 6.72 7.76
C ALA A 124 19.37 6.23 9.13
N ILE A 125 18.49 5.65 9.96
CA ILE A 125 18.86 5.05 11.25
C ILE A 125 19.87 3.93 11.02
N SER A 126 19.64 3.08 10.02
CA SER A 126 20.53 1.96 9.72
C SER A 126 21.92 2.42 9.31
N VAL A 127 22.01 3.42 8.44
CA VAL A 127 23.29 4.01 7.98
C VAL A 127 24.03 4.65 9.16
N TRP A 128 23.33 5.37 10.03
CA TRP A 128 23.92 5.97 11.21
C TRP A 128 24.48 4.92 12.19
N LEU A 129 23.72 3.84 12.43
CA LEU A 129 24.18 2.73 13.26
C LEU A 129 25.39 2.00 12.65
N ASP A 130 25.41 1.81 11.34
CA ASP A 130 26.55 1.18 10.65
C ASP A 130 27.82 2.03 10.76
N ARG A 131 27.71 3.36 10.60
CA ARG A 131 28.83 4.29 10.78
C ARG A 131 29.41 4.25 12.19
N ARG A 132 28.58 4.09 13.22
CA ARG A 132 29.04 3.98 14.62
C ARG A 132 29.71 2.66 14.98
N LYS A 133 29.53 1.62 14.15
CA LYS A 133 30.14 0.29 14.35
C LYS A 133 31.50 0.15 13.66
N ARG A 134 31.84 1.08 12.77
CA ARG A 134 33.16 1.11 12.12
C ARG A 134 34.12 1.85 13.05
N PRO A 135 35.19 1.19 13.54
CA PRO A 135 36.18 1.79 14.42
C PRO A 135 36.94 2.93 13.73
#